data_AF-A0A1J9PMD2-F1
#
_entry.id   AF-A0A1J9PMD2-F1
#
_cell.length_a   1.000
_cell.length_b   1.000
_cell.length_c   1.000
_cell.angle_alpha   90.00
_cell.angle_beta   90.00
_cell.angle_gamma   90.00
#
_symmetry.space_group_name_H-M   'P 1'
#
loop_
_entity.id
_entity.type
_entity.pdbx_description
1 polymer ?
#
loop_
_entity_poly.entity_id
_entity_poly.type
_entity_poly.pdbx_seq_one_letter_code
_entity_poly.pdbx_strand_id
1 'polypeptide(L)'
;MQASNRLQTALRSGRGVSFGAWQMLPGANHARIMARSGFDWICVDTEHGNIADAQMHEAVAAIAATGISPVVRIAANESWMVKRALDAGAHGIVVPLIYTVDDAKKLVESAKFPPLGKRGFGSPFSMASFGNLTQTDYLFQANDALVTIVQIETKEAFENVEEIAKIPGVDVLLVGPWDLGNNIGRPVRGDFHPDLVAAIERIRKAAVDNGKRAGIYSADGASAKKYAEQGFHMVRRAFFIILFPFAPLHFEGSIYCEIYYKTNMAQKCVHKGCGKVFTDPEEPCSYHPGPPEFHEGQKGWKCCKPRVLSFDEFLTIPPCTTGKHSTVDDTPAPEPAKDAPKVIPDTAPKHTPIAIGDAPTTLSAAGAHTPTPSTSPPPQSESDDPSLSIDSGATCRRRGCSAKYSPSTSRDDEKCVHHPGQPIFHEGSKGWSCCKRRVLEFDEFMKIVGCKEKMRHLFIGKGKKTEEEKVDSLRTDFYQTATSVMATLYLKKIDKGTAKVNFASPTTIELDLPTSDKKRFKETFNLYGPIDIEKSSFQIMGTKMDLNLAKADGTSWPVLRKDDKHTGEIIQIGRAKKA
;
A
#
# COMPACT_ATOMS: atom_id res chain seq x y z
N MET A 1 14.29 13.56 29.62
CA MET A 1 13.57 13.20 28.38
C MET A 1 14.45 13.41 27.13
N GLN A 2 15.13 14.55 27.03
CA GLN A 2 15.98 14.94 25.89
C GLN A 2 17.07 13.91 25.56
N ALA A 3 17.70 13.33 26.58
CA ALA A 3 18.73 12.28 26.41
C ALA A 3 18.20 11.02 25.69
N SER A 4 16.90 10.73 25.81
CA SER A 4 16.25 9.59 25.12
C SER A 4 15.91 9.93 23.67
N ASN A 5 15.77 11.23 23.34
CA ASN A 5 15.54 11.67 21.97
C ASN A 5 16.85 11.78 21.19
N ARG A 6 17.28 10.63 20.65
CA ARG A 6 18.46 10.51 19.79
C ARG A 6 18.42 11.43 18.56
N LEU A 7 17.27 11.61 17.91
CA LEU A 7 17.14 12.54 16.78
C LEU A 7 17.47 13.97 17.23
N GLN A 8 16.84 14.45 18.29
CA GLN A 8 17.11 15.79 18.81
C GLN A 8 18.58 15.94 19.18
N THR A 9 19.14 14.96 19.89
CA THR A 9 20.55 14.98 20.31
C THR A 9 21.46 15.08 19.09
N ALA A 10 21.25 14.24 18.07
CA ALA A 10 22.01 14.26 16.82
C ALA A 10 21.90 15.62 16.12
N LEU A 11 20.70 16.20 16.03
CA LEU A 11 20.47 17.52 15.43
C LEU A 11 21.12 18.67 16.22
N ARG A 12 21.39 18.52 17.52
CA ARG A 12 22.01 19.56 18.37
C ARG A 12 23.51 19.37 18.57
N SER A 13 24.03 18.17 18.31
CA SER A 13 25.43 17.80 18.55
C SER A 13 26.28 17.84 17.27
N GLY A 14 27.58 18.12 17.40
CA GLY A 14 28.53 18.07 16.29
C GLY A 14 28.11 18.89 15.07
N ARG A 15 28.14 18.27 13.88
CA ARG A 15 27.65 18.89 12.63
C ARG A 15 26.13 18.96 12.53
N GLY A 16 25.38 18.43 13.49
CA GLY A 16 23.91 18.43 13.49
C GLY A 16 23.30 17.48 12.46
N VAL A 17 24.05 16.52 11.93
CA VAL A 17 23.59 15.58 10.90
C VAL A 17 23.07 14.30 11.56
N SER A 18 21.92 13.83 11.10
CA SER A 18 21.28 12.59 11.52
C SER A 18 20.79 11.81 10.29
N PHE A 19 20.92 10.49 10.33
CA PHE A 19 20.46 9.62 9.26
C PHE A 19 19.31 8.74 9.72
N GLY A 20 18.22 8.73 8.94
CA GLY A 20 17.03 7.94 9.26
C GLY A 20 16.57 7.00 8.16
N ALA A 21 15.56 6.20 8.49
CA ALA A 21 14.89 5.31 7.54
C ALA A 21 13.36 5.50 7.57
N TRP A 22 12.69 5.22 6.46
CA TRP A 22 11.22 5.18 6.39
C TRP A 22 10.71 3.75 6.54
N GLN A 23 9.81 3.56 7.50
CA GLN A 23 9.04 2.34 7.68
C GLN A 23 7.64 2.55 7.09
N MET A 24 7.31 1.75 6.08
CA MET A 24 6.01 1.81 5.38
C MET A 24 5.20 0.52 5.47
N LEU A 25 5.79 -0.53 6.06
CA LEU A 25 5.12 -1.79 6.33
C LEU A 25 4.85 -1.91 7.83
N PRO A 26 3.71 -2.48 8.24
CA PRO A 26 3.38 -2.63 9.64
C PRO A 26 4.25 -3.69 10.30
N GLY A 27 4.31 -3.66 11.63
CA GLY A 27 4.89 -4.74 12.44
C GLY A 27 6.11 -4.33 13.27
N ALA A 28 6.06 -4.64 14.57
CA ALA A 28 7.14 -4.38 15.53
C ALA A 28 8.43 -5.16 15.23
N ASN A 29 8.36 -6.30 14.53
CA ASN A 29 9.55 -7.03 14.08
C ASN A 29 10.32 -6.24 13.04
N HIS A 30 9.64 -5.65 12.05
CA HIS A 30 10.27 -4.82 11.03
C HIS A 30 10.94 -3.59 11.66
N ALA A 31 10.21 -2.90 12.55
CA ALA A 31 10.74 -1.78 13.33
C ALA A 31 12.05 -2.14 14.06
N ARG A 32 12.10 -3.27 14.78
CA ARG A 32 13.28 -3.71 15.53
C ARG A 32 14.45 -4.11 14.64
N ILE A 33 14.18 -4.68 13.46
CA ILE A 33 15.22 -5.01 12.48
C ILE A 33 15.84 -3.72 11.93
N MET A 34 15.00 -2.77 11.51
CA MET A 34 15.46 -1.47 11.00
C MET A 34 16.28 -0.71 12.05
N ALA A 35 15.89 -0.76 13.32
CA ALA A 35 16.59 -0.06 14.39
C ALA A 35 18.03 -0.56 14.62
N ARG A 36 18.32 -1.82 14.26
CA ARG A 36 19.67 -2.41 14.37
C ARG A 36 20.59 -2.00 13.22
N SER A 37 20.09 -1.28 12.21
CA SER A 37 20.87 -0.84 11.05
C SER A 37 21.64 0.47 11.27
N GLY A 38 21.71 0.98 12.50
CA GLY A 38 22.54 2.14 12.86
C GLY A 38 21.94 3.51 12.51
N PHE A 39 20.62 3.59 12.29
CA PHE A 39 19.92 4.87 12.10
C PHE A 39 19.75 5.62 13.42
N ASP A 40 19.66 6.95 13.36
CA ASP A 40 19.36 7.79 14.53
C ASP A 40 17.86 7.88 14.81
N TRP A 41 17.05 7.70 13.75
CA TRP A 41 15.60 7.76 13.80
C TRP A 41 14.96 6.89 12.72
N ILE A 42 13.73 6.46 12.99
CA ILE A 42 12.89 5.75 12.03
C ILE A 42 11.56 6.49 11.94
N CYS A 43 11.20 6.89 10.72
CA CYS A 43 9.90 7.48 10.44
C CYS A 43 8.87 6.38 10.16
N VAL A 44 7.91 6.23 11.06
CA VAL A 44 6.70 5.42 10.87
C VAL A 44 5.74 6.23 10.01
N ASP A 45 5.53 5.78 8.79
CA ASP A 45 4.76 6.51 7.80
C ASP A 45 3.30 6.06 7.78
N THR A 46 2.41 6.90 8.30
CA THR A 46 0.96 6.64 8.28
C THR A 46 0.24 7.41 7.16
N GLU A 47 0.98 8.09 6.27
CA GLU A 47 0.41 8.81 5.12
C GLU A 47 0.43 7.93 3.86
N HIS A 48 1.62 7.45 3.47
CA HIS A 48 1.80 6.59 2.30
C HIS A 48 2.10 5.14 2.68
N GLY A 49 2.47 4.88 3.94
CA GLY A 49 2.69 3.53 4.43
C GLY A 49 1.39 2.79 4.70
N ASN A 50 1.43 1.46 4.60
CA ASN A 50 0.34 0.58 5.01
C ASN A 50 0.34 0.39 6.54
N ILE A 51 0.28 1.50 7.29
CA ILE A 51 0.38 1.51 8.75
C ILE A 51 -0.80 2.29 9.32
N ALA A 52 -1.74 1.57 9.89
CA ALA A 52 -2.85 2.13 10.64
C ALA A 52 -2.40 2.56 12.06
N ASP A 53 -3.27 3.32 12.72
CA ASP A 53 -3.01 3.92 14.03
C ASP A 53 -2.59 2.89 15.11
N ALA A 54 -3.26 1.73 15.23
CA ALA A 54 -2.83 0.70 16.18
C ALA A 54 -1.42 0.14 15.88
N GLN A 55 -1.09 -0.06 14.60
CA GLN A 55 0.22 -0.54 14.17
C GLN A 55 1.31 0.51 14.37
N MET A 56 0.98 1.79 14.23
CA MET A 56 1.87 2.90 14.59
C MET A 56 2.21 2.85 16.08
N HIS A 57 1.22 2.65 16.97
CA HIS A 57 1.49 2.52 18.42
C HIS A 57 2.48 1.39 18.72
N GLU A 58 2.30 0.23 18.10
CA GLU A 58 3.22 -0.91 18.26
C GLU A 58 4.63 -0.61 17.72
N ALA A 59 4.73 0.01 16.54
CA ALA A 59 6.01 0.36 15.93
C ALA A 59 6.76 1.41 16.75
N VAL A 60 6.09 2.47 17.22
CA VAL A 60 6.69 3.54 18.01
C VAL A 60 7.32 2.99 19.29
N ALA A 61 6.58 2.19 20.05
CA ALA A 61 7.10 1.56 21.27
C ALA A 61 8.27 0.62 20.98
N ALA A 62 8.18 -0.16 19.89
CA ALA A 62 9.23 -1.10 19.50
C ALA A 62 10.53 -0.39 19.07
N ILE A 63 10.44 0.75 18.37
CA ILE A 63 11.60 1.56 17.98
C ILE A 63 12.21 2.21 19.23
N ALA A 64 11.40 2.85 20.07
CA ALA A 64 11.89 3.51 21.28
C ALA A 64 12.64 2.56 22.22
N ALA A 65 12.14 1.32 22.38
CA ALA A 65 12.77 0.29 23.20
C ALA A 65 14.19 -0.13 22.73
N THR A 66 14.59 0.24 21.50
CA THR A 66 15.93 0.00 20.96
C THR A 66 16.89 1.17 21.12
N GLY A 67 16.45 2.28 21.72
CA GLY A 67 17.25 3.51 21.86
C GLY A 67 17.36 4.35 20.58
N ILE A 68 16.57 4.02 19.55
CA ILE A 68 16.43 4.81 18.32
C ILE A 68 15.19 5.71 18.45
N SER A 69 15.18 6.88 17.81
CA SER A 69 14.04 7.78 17.90
C SER A 69 12.91 7.40 16.94
N PRO A 70 11.71 7.02 17.44
CA PRO A 70 10.53 6.93 16.60
C PRO A 70 10.07 8.33 16.18
N VAL A 71 9.96 8.55 14.89
CA VAL A 71 9.31 9.71 14.29
C VAL A 71 8.04 9.22 13.62
N VAL A 72 6.95 9.97 13.68
CA VAL A 72 5.72 9.59 12.98
C VAL A 72 5.43 10.64 11.91
N ARG A 73 5.17 10.20 10.68
CA ARG A 73 4.55 11.05 9.66
C ARG A 73 3.05 10.78 9.63
N ILE A 74 2.27 11.77 10.01
CA ILE A 74 0.80 11.66 10.06
C ILE A 74 0.17 11.86 8.69
N ALA A 75 -1.04 11.35 8.50
CA ALA A 75 -1.74 11.43 7.21
C ALA A 75 -2.26 12.84 6.86
N ALA A 76 -2.51 13.69 7.86
CA ALA A 76 -3.02 15.04 7.68
C ALA A 76 -2.71 15.92 8.90
N ASN A 77 -2.72 17.25 8.72
CA ASN A 77 -2.49 18.23 9.78
C ASN A 77 -3.72 18.40 10.71
N GLU A 78 -4.10 17.32 11.38
CA GLU A 78 -5.19 17.29 12.35
C GLU A 78 -4.69 17.13 13.79
N SER A 79 -5.23 17.95 14.68
CA SER A 79 -4.76 18.04 16.08
C SER A 79 -4.88 16.70 16.82
N TRP A 80 -5.93 15.93 16.53
CA TRP A 80 -6.13 14.61 17.13
C TRP A 80 -5.11 13.59 16.62
N MET A 81 -4.64 13.69 15.36
CA MET A 81 -3.61 12.80 14.82
C MET A 81 -2.24 13.11 15.43
N VAL A 82 -1.90 14.40 15.55
CA VAL A 82 -0.69 14.86 16.26
C VAL A 82 -0.70 14.33 17.69
N LYS A 83 -1.84 14.47 18.39
CA LYS A 83 -2.01 13.95 19.75
C LYS A 83 -1.80 12.43 19.80
N ARG A 84 -2.45 11.64 18.94
CA ARG A 84 -2.31 10.17 18.90
C ARG A 84 -0.85 9.74 18.73
N ALA A 85 -0.14 10.32 17.76
CA ALA A 85 1.26 9.98 17.49
C ALA A 85 2.18 10.31 18.68
N LEU A 86 2.04 11.49 19.28
CA LEU A 86 2.84 11.87 20.43
C LEU A 86 2.44 11.12 21.71
N ASP A 87 1.17 10.75 21.85
CA ASP A 87 0.65 9.94 22.96
C ASP A 87 1.11 8.48 22.88
N ALA A 88 1.42 7.97 21.68
CA ALA A 88 2.11 6.71 21.47
C ALA A 88 3.58 6.76 21.91
N GLY A 89 4.13 7.95 22.15
CA GLY A 89 5.53 8.17 22.55
C GLY A 89 6.47 8.48 21.40
N ALA A 90 5.97 9.02 20.28
CA ALA A 90 6.83 9.51 19.21
C ALA A 90 7.77 10.63 19.74
N HIS A 91 9.02 10.59 19.30
CA HIS A 91 10.05 11.59 19.61
C HIS A 91 9.97 12.82 18.71
N GLY A 92 9.36 12.66 17.54
CA GLY A 92 9.05 13.75 16.63
C GLY A 92 7.86 13.45 15.74
N ILE A 93 7.29 14.51 15.18
CA ILE A 93 6.12 14.46 14.32
C ILE A 93 6.44 15.17 13.00
N VAL A 94 6.20 14.48 11.87
CA VAL A 94 6.27 15.03 10.52
C VAL A 94 4.86 15.26 10.04
N VAL A 95 4.58 16.49 9.57
CA VAL A 95 3.28 16.86 9.03
C VAL A 95 3.42 17.18 7.54
N PRO A 96 2.77 16.39 6.67
CA PRO A 96 2.74 16.63 5.23
C PRO A 96 1.73 17.73 4.88
N LEU A 97 1.70 18.12 3.60
CA LEU A 97 0.66 18.96 3.01
C LEU A 97 0.37 20.26 3.79
N ILE A 98 1.42 20.95 4.20
CA ILE A 98 1.31 22.31 4.75
C ILE A 98 1.05 23.25 3.59
N TYR A 99 0.02 24.10 3.66
CA TYR A 99 -0.29 25.07 2.60
C TYR A 99 -0.03 26.50 3.06
N THR A 100 -0.32 26.79 4.32
CA THR A 100 -0.25 28.15 4.88
C THR A 100 0.69 28.23 6.08
N VAL A 101 1.10 29.46 6.41
CA VAL A 101 1.85 29.75 7.65
C VAL A 101 1.03 29.34 8.88
N ASP A 102 -0.30 29.50 8.82
CA ASP A 102 -1.20 29.15 9.91
C ASP A 102 -1.34 27.64 10.10
N ASP A 103 -1.21 26.83 9.04
CA ASP A 103 -1.12 25.37 9.17
C ASP A 103 0.09 24.96 10.02
N ALA A 104 1.25 25.60 9.79
CA ALA A 104 2.46 25.35 10.58
C ALA A 104 2.30 25.83 12.03
N LYS A 105 1.60 26.95 12.28
CA LYS A 105 1.24 27.37 13.65
C LYS A 105 0.30 26.36 14.32
N LYS A 106 -0.73 25.88 13.62
CA LYS A 106 -1.68 24.85 14.09
C LYS A 106 -0.95 23.57 14.52
N LEU A 107 0.08 23.17 13.79
CA LEU A 107 0.95 22.06 14.19
C LEU A 107 1.61 22.32 15.54
N VAL A 108 2.27 23.47 15.72
CA VAL A 108 2.93 23.81 16.99
C VAL A 108 1.92 23.83 18.14
N GLU A 109 0.76 24.46 17.95
CA GLU A 109 -0.31 24.46 18.94
C GLU A 109 -0.75 23.03 19.30
N SER A 110 -0.84 22.13 18.32
CA SER A 110 -1.28 20.74 18.54
C SER A 110 -0.20 19.87 19.20
N ALA A 111 1.08 20.17 18.97
CA ALA A 111 2.20 19.36 19.44
C ALA A 111 2.68 19.74 20.85
N LYS A 112 2.51 21.01 21.26
CA LYS A 112 3.04 21.55 22.53
C LYS A 112 1.94 21.65 23.61
N PHE A 113 2.32 21.40 24.86
CA PHE A 113 1.49 21.63 26.05
C PHE A 113 1.40 23.12 26.39
N PRO A 114 0.35 23.57 27.11
CA PRO A 114 0.26 24.94 27.62
C PRO A 114 1.50 25.35 28.43
N PRO A 115 1.96 26.61 28.34
CA PRO A 115 1.35 27.74 27.60
C PRO A 115 1.75 27.85 26.12
N LEU A 116 2.66 26.99 25.62
CA LEU A 116 3.17 27.08 24.25
C LEU A 116 2.22 26.49 23.19
N GLY A 117 1.24 25.70 23.62
CA GLY A 117 0.24 25.11 22.74
C GLY A 117 -1.01 24.66 23.51
N LYS A 118 -1.78 23.79 22.88
CA LYS A 118 -3.12 23.33 23.31
C LYS A 118 -3.20 21.80 23.39
N ARG A 119 -2.06 21.09 23.35
CA ARG A 119 -2.06 19.62 23.45
C ARG A 119 -2.68 19.17 24.77
N GLY A 120 -3.63 18.23 24.71
CA GLY A 120 -4.22 17.61 25.89
C GLY A 120 -3.30 16.56 26.51
N PHE A 121 -3.14 16.56 27.83
CA PHE A 121 -2.35 15.58 28.59
C PHE A 121 -3.23 14.45 29.12
N GLY A 122 -2.74 13.20 29.14
CA GLY A 122 -3.48 12.07 29.73
C GLY A 122 -3.12 10.66 29.26
N SER A 123 -2.32 10.50 28.19
CA SER A 123 -1.85 9.17 27.78
C SER A 123 -0.79 8.66 28.76
N PRO A 124 -0.87 7.43 29.28
CA PRO A 124 0.16 6.82 30.12
C PRO A 124 1.31 6.20 29.31
N PHE A 125 1.19 6.11 27.97
CA PHE A 125 2.11 5.32 27.14
C PHE A 125 3.36 6.09 26.74
N SER A 126 3.24 7.41 26.56
CA SER A 126 4.32 8.23 26.00
C SER A 126 5.59 8.20 26.84
N MET A 127 5.47 8.14 28.18
CA MET A 127 6.62 8.12 29.09
C MET A 127 7.55 6.95 28.84
N ALA A 128 7.02 5.75 28.63
CA ALA A 128 7.81 4.54 28.45
C ALA A 128 8.78 4.62 27.27
N SER A 129 8.41 5.37 26.23
CA SER A 129 9.28 5.61 25.06
C SER A 129 10.47 6.52 25.36
N PHE A 130 10.45 7.28 26.46
CA PHE A 130 11.55 8.14 26.91
C PHE A 130 12.25 7.59 28.16
N GLY A 131 12.04 6.31 28.50
CA GLY A 131 12.54 5.64 29.70
C GLY A 131 11.51 5.62 30.84
N ASN A 132 11.95 5.38 32.08
CA ASN A 132 11.06 5.39 33.25
C ASN A 132 10.83 6.82 33.76
N LEU A 133 10.22 7.69 32.93
CA LEU A 133 9.80 9.03 33.34
C LEU A 133 8.47 8.99 34.09
N THR A 134 8.29 9.87 35.07
CA THR A 134 6.98 10.11 35.65
C THR A 134 6.09 10.92 34.70
N GLN A 135 4.77 10.87 34.91
CA GLN A 135 3.80 11.72 34.18
C GLN A 135 4.16 13.21 34.29
N THR A 136 4.56 13.64 35.48
CA THR A 136 4.94 15.03 35.76
C THR A 136 6.23 15.42 35.04
N ASP A 137 7.25 14.56 35.05
CA ASP A 137 8.50 14.81 34.32
C ASP A 137 8.27 14.95 32.82
N TYR A 138 7.43 14.08 32.26
CA TYR A 138 7.06 14.16 30.84
C TYR A 138 6.36 15.49 30.53
N LEU A 139 5.37 15.88 31.33
CA LEU A 139 4.61 17.11 31.10
C LEU A 139 5.52 18.35 31.06
N PHE A 140 6.49 18.45 31.98
CA PHE A 140 7.41 19.59 32.05
C PHE A 140 8.52 19.56 31.00
N GLN A 141 8.94 18.38 30.51
CA GLN A 141 10.08 18.26 29.60
C GLN A 141 9.67 18.11 28.12
N ALA A 142 8.44 17.67 27.83
CA ALA A 142 8.03 17.30 26.48
C ALA A 142 8.12 18.44 25.47
N ASN A 143 7.77 19.66 25.86
CA ASN A 143 7.82 20.82 24.97
C ASN A 143 9.23 21.07 24.41
N ASP A 144 10.26 20.83 25.23
CA ASP A 144 11.65 21.05 24.86
C ASP A 144 12.30 19.82 24.24
N ALA A 145 11.76 18.62 24.48
CA ALA A 145 12.32 17.36 24.02
C ALA A 145 11.76 16.87 22.67
N LEU A 146 10.53 17.23 22.33
CA LEU A 146 9.87 16.77 21.10
C LEU A 146 10.25 17.61 19.89
N VAL A 147 10.47 16.95 18.74
CA VAL A 147 10.84 17.60 17.47
C VAL A 147 9.60 17.74 16.58
N THR A 148 9.25 18.97 16.19
CA THR A 148 8.19 19.21 15.20
C THR A 148 8.77 19.51 13.82
N ILE A 149 8.26 18.80 12.82
CA ILE A 149 8.82 18.76 11.47
C ILE A 149 7.72 19.14 10.49
N VAL A 150 7.93 20.22 9.76
CA VAL A 150 7.03 20.73 8.72
C VAL A 150 7.57 20.24 7.39
N GLN A 151 6.78 19.49 6.63
CA GLN A 151 7.15 19.07 5.28
C GLN A 151 6.81 20.19 4.29
N ILE A 152 7.81 20.67 3.56
CA ILE A 152 7.67 21.69 2.52
C ILE A 152 7.63 20.98 1.17
N GLU A 153 6.42 20.85 0.65
CA GLU A 153 6.15 20.12 -0.59
C GLU A 153 4.98 20.65 -1.43
N THR A 154 4.25 21.62 -0.90
CA THR A 154 3.23 22.37 -1.65
C THR A 154 3.84 23.64 -2.21
N LYS A 155 3.20 24.23 -3.21
CA LYS A 155 3.66 25.49 -3.80
C LYS A 155 3.54 26.63 -2.79
N GLU A 156 2.42 26.68 -2.07
CA GLU A 156 2.08 27.74 -1.13
C GLU A 156 3.02 27.73 0.10
N ALA A 157 3.38 26.56 0.64
CA ALA A 157 4.36 26.48 1.72
C ALA A 157 5.76 26.84 1.23
N PHE A 158 6.13 26.48 -0.01
CA PHE A 158 7.40 26.89 -0.59
C PHE A 158 7.50 28.41 -0.80
N GLU A 159 6.43 29.05 -1.27
CA GLU A 159 6.39 30.50 -1.46
C GLU A 159 6.54 31.25 -0.12
N ASN A 160 6.00 30.68 0.97
CA ASN A 160 6.03 31.24 2.32
C ASN A 160 7.11 30.63 3.23
N VAL A 161 8.12 29.96 2.67
CA VAL A 161 9.06 29.13 3.44
C VAL A 161 9.83 29.93 4.51
N GLU A 162 10.18 31.18 4.23
CA GLU A 162 10.89 32.05 5.19
C GLU A 162 10.00 32.42 6.39
N GLU A 163 8.70 32.63 6.17
CA GLU A 163 7.76 32.93 7.25
C GLU A 163 7.47 31.69 8.10
N ILE A 164 7.35 30.51 7.46
CA ILE A 164 7.24 29.24 8.15
C ILE A 164 8.48 28.96 9.01
N ALA A 165 9.67 29.25 8.48
CA ALA A 165 10.93 29.05 9.18
C ALA A 165 11.09 29.93 10.43
N LYS A 166 10.39 31.07 10.52
CA LYS A 166 10.42 31.96 11.70
C LYS A 166 9.54 31.47 12.85
N ILE A 167 8.62 30.54 12.62
CA ILE A 167 7.65 30.11 13.63
C ILE A 167 8.37 29.50 14.85
N PRO A 168 8.15 30.02 16.07
CA PRO A 168 8.63 29.37 17.29
C PRO A 168 7.99 28.00 17.47
N GLY A 169 8.77 27.01 17.87
CA GLY A 169 8.30 25.64 18.07
C GLY A 169 8.40 24.72 16.86
N VAL A 170 8.55 25.26 15.63
CA VAL A 170 9.00 24.50 14.45
C VAL A 170 10.49 24.24 14.58
N ASP A 171 10.91 22.97 14.48
CA ASP A 171 12.31 22.55 14.66
C ASP A 171 13.00 22.21 13.33
N VAL A 172 12.27 21.59 12.41
CA VAL A 172 12.81 21.10 11.13
C VAL A 172 11.89 21.48 9.96
N LEU A 173 12.47 21.97 8.87
CA LEU A 173 11.82 22.07 7.56
C LEU A 173 12.32 20.91 6.71
N LEU A 174 11.43 19.96 6.42
CA LEU A 174 11.73 18.74 5.67
C LEU A 174 11.29 18.91 4.21
N VAL A 175 12.21 18.79 3.26
CA VAL A 175 11.87 18.85 1.83
C VAL A 175 11.34 17.49 1.37
N GLY A 176 10.17 17.50 0.72
CA GLY A 176 9.62 16.37 -0.04
C GLY A 176 9.83 16.61 -1.55
N PRO A 177 10.95 16.14 -2.16
CA PRO A 177 11.35 16.62 -3.48
C PRO A 177 10.39 16.24 -4.62
N TRP A 178 9.73 15.08 -4.51
CA TRP A 178 8.81 14.59 -5.54
C TRP A 178 7.53 15.42 -5.57
N ASP A 179 6.90 15.61 -4.42
CA ASP A 179 5.68 16.41 -4.30
C ASP A 179 5.95 17.89 -4.53
N LEU A 180 7.09 18.42 -4.05
CA LEU A 180 7.50 19.79 -4.37
C LEU A 180 7.66 19.97 -5.89
N GLY A 181 8.36 19.04 -6.54
CA GLY A 181 8.52 19.03 -7.99
C GLY A 181 7.18 19.04 -8.72
N ASN A 182 6.23 18.21 -8.32
CA ASN A 182 4.88 18.21 -8.90
C ASN A 182 4.17 19.56 -8.72
N ASN A 183 4.21 20.14 -7.51
CA ASN A 183 3.50 21.38 -7.18
C ASN A 183 4.09 22.63 -7.84
N ILE A 184 5.40 22.67 -8.12
CA ILE A 184 6.03 23.79 -8.84
C ILE A 184 6.06 23.59 -10.36
N GLY A 185 5.41 22.54 -10.88
CA GLY A 185 5.36 22.25 -12.32
C GLY A 185 6.67 21.69 -12.88
N ARG A 186 7.46 21.03 -12.05
CA ARG A 186 8.74 20.36 -12.36
C ARG A 186 8.73 18.91 -11.84
N PRO A 187 7.82 18.05 -12.34
CA PRO A 187 7.72 16.67 -11.88
C PRO A 187 9.03 15.93 -12.12
N VAL A 188 9.46 15.13 -11.15
CA VAL A 188 10.68 14.34 -11.23
C VAL A 188 10.47 13.19 -12.23
N ARG A 189 11.22 13.19 -13.33
CA ARG A 189 11.20 12.13 -14.37
C ARG A 189 12.56 11.44 -14.54
N GLY A 190 13.52 11.79 -13.70
CA GLY A 190 14.93 11.43 -13.79
C GLY A 190 15.70 12.35 -12.84
N ASP A 191 16.71 13.05 -13.34
CA ASP A 191 17.39 14.08 -12.56
C ASP A 191 16.47 15.23 -12.16
N PHE A 192 16.80 15.88 -11.04
CA PHE A 192 16.05 17.04 -10.57
C PHE A 192 16.27 18.24 -11.49
N HIS A 193 15.18 18.83 -11.94
CA HIS A 193 15.22 20.06 -12.74
C HIS A 193 15.95 21.18 -11.97
N PRO A 194 16.74 22.05 -12.63
CA PRO A 194 17.46 23.15 -11.96
C PRO A 194 16.57 24.00 -11.04
N ASP A 195 15.36 24.34 -11.47
CA ASP A 195 14.38 25.04 -10.63
C ASP A 195 14.03 24.29 -9.33
N LEU A 196 13.90 22.96 -9.37
CA LEU A 196 13.65 22.15 -8.18
C LEU A 196 14.90 22.10 -7.27
N VAL A 197 16.09 22.01 -7.86
CA VAL A 197 17.36 22.10 -7.09
C VAL A 197 17.49 23.45 -6.39
N ALA A 198 17.16 24.55 -7.07
CA ALA A 198 17.14 25.89 -6.50
C ALA A 198 16.07 26.03 -5.40
N ALA A 199 14.89 25.41 -5.57
CA ALA A 199 13.85 25.38 -4.55
C ALA A 199 14.30 24.61 -3.28
N ILE A 200 14.89 23.43 -3.45
CA ILE A 200 15.48 22.62 -2.38
C ILE A 200 16.51 23.46 -1.59
N GLU A 201 17.40 24.15 -2.29
CA GLU A 201 18.43 24.99 -1.66
C GLU A 201 17.84 26.22 -0.95
N ARG A 202 16.82 26.87 -1.52
CA ARG A 202 16.10 27.97 -0.84
C ARG A 202 15.47 27.49 0.47
N ILE A 203 14.83 26.32 0.49
CA ILE A 203 14.25 25.76 1.72
C ILE A 203 15.34 25.48 2.76
N ARG A 204 16.46 24.87 2.34
CA ARG A 204 17.60 24.61 3.21
C ARG A 204 18.12 25.90 3.84
N LYS A 205 18.32 26.94 3.02
CA LYS A 205 18.79 28.26 3.45
C LYS A 205 17.80 28.93 4.41
N ALA A 206 16.52 28.96 4.06
CA ALA A 206 15.47 29.53 4.91
C ALA A 206 15.43 28.85 6.29
N ALA A 207 15.56 27.53 6.35
CA ALA A 207 15.64 26.81 7.62
C ALA A 207 16.87 27.23 8.44
N VAL A 208 18.06 27.16 7.85
CA VAL A 208 19.33 27.42 8.55
C VAL A 208 19.46 28.88 8.99
N ASP A 209 19.10 29.83 8.13
CA ASP A 209 19.17 31.27 8.45
C ASP A 209 18.27 31.66 9.63
N ASN A 210 17.19 30.90 9.87
CA ASN A 210 16.27 31.10 10.99
C ASN A 210 16.55 30.15 12.18
N GLY A 211 17.74 29.54 12.23
CA GLY A 211 18.17 28.67 13.33
C GLY A 211 17.43 27.33 13.40
N LYS A 212 16.76 26.93 12.31
CA LYS A 212 16.05 25.65 12.18
C LYS A 212 16.93 24.62 11.48
N ARG A 213 16.53 23.35 11.55
CA ARG A 213 17.22 22.27 10.83
C ARG A 213 16.58 22.05 9.48
N ALA A 214 17.41 21.83 8.47
CA ALA A 214 16.96 21.44 7.14
C ALA A 214 16.94 19.91 7.03
N GLY A 215 15.82 19.32 6.61
CA GLY A 215 15.69 17.91 6.32
C GLY A 215 15.42 17.65 4.83
N ILE A 216 15.76 16.46 4.35
CA ILE A 216 15.41 16.05 2.97
C ILE A 216 15.27 14.54 2.83
N TYR A 217 14.41 14.14 1.89
CA TYR A 217 14.23 12.76 1.46
C TYR A 217 15.22 12.32 0.36
N SER A 218 16.02 11.26 0.66
CA SER A 218 16.67 10.23 -0.20
C SER A 218 16.97 10.51 -1.65
N ALA A 219 17.03 9.61 -2.65
CA ALA A 219 16.56 8.25 -2.84
C ALA A 219 17.43 7.14 -2.20
N ASP A 220 18.75 7.29 -2.25
CA ASP A 220 19.76 6.28 -1.92
C ASP A 220 20.87 6.81 -0.98
N GLY A 221 21.85 5.97 -0.65
CA GLY A 221 22.95 6.34 0.26
C GLY A 221 23.94 7.38 -0.29
N ALA A 222 24.20 7.41 -1.60
CA ALA A 222 25.08 8.40 -2.22
C ALA A 222 24.41 9.78 -2.25
N SER A 223 23.12 9.82 -2.60
CA SER A 223 22.28 11.02 -2.51
C SER A 223 22.22 11.53 -1.06
N ALA A 224 22.04 10.64 -0.08
CA ALA A 224 22.03 11.00 1.34
C ALA A 224 23.35 11.64 1.80
N LYS A 225 24.50 11.09 1.38
CA LYS A 225 25.82 11.67 1.66
C LYS A 225 25.96 13.06 1.05
N LYS A 226 25.58 13.22 -0.22
CA LYS A 226 25.62 14.51 -0.92
C LYS A 226 24.80 15.58 -0.18
N TYR A 227 23.58 15.27 0.22
CA TYR A 227 22.75 16.24 0.96
C TYR A 227 23.33 16.57 2.34
N ALA A 228 23.88 15.59 3.06
CA ALA A 228 24.57 15.87 4.32
C ALA A 228 25.78 16.80 4.14
N GLU A 229 26.55 16.64 3.05
CA GLU A 229 27.68 17.51 2.70
C GLU A 229 27.22 18.92 2.28
N GLN A 230 26.03 19.03 1.68
CA GLN A 230 25.38 20.32 1.36
C GLN A 230 24.78 21.03 2.58
N GLY A 231 24.86 20.43 3.77
CA GLY A 231 24.37 21.05 5.01
C GLY A 231 22.90 20.75 5.32
N PHE A 232 22.35 19.67 4.79
CA PHE A 232 21.13 19.07 5.35
C PHE A 232 21.44 18.30 6.62
N HIS A 233 20.56 18.42 7.61
CA HIS A 233 20.72 17.94 8.97
C HIS A 233 19.92 16.66 9.23
N MET A 234 18.68 16.59 8.74
CA MET A 234 17.81 15.42 8.90
C MET A 234 17.64 14.71 7.55
N VAL A 235 18.49 13.71 7.28
CA VAL A 235 18.55 13.08 5.96
C VAL A 235 17.99 11.67 6.03
N ARG A 236 16.97 11.37 5.23
CA ARG A 236 16.58 9.97 5.02
C ARG A 236 17.72 9.26 4.29
N ARG A 237 18.18 8.11 4.76
CA ARG A 237 19.20 7.29 4.07
C ARG A 237 18.61 6.04 3.40
N ALA A 238 17.59 5.44 4.01
CA ALA A 238 17.04 4.16 3.54
C ALA A 238 15.50 4.15 3.47
N PHE A 239 14.98 3.23 2.66
CA PHE A 239 13.55 3.01 2.43
C PHE A 239 13.28 1.51 2.50
N PHE A 240 12.49 1.06 3.47
CA PHE A 240 12.49 -0.37 3.82
C PHE A 240 11.78 -1.30 2.81
N ILE A 241 10.82 -0.80 2.03
CA ILE A 241 10.21 -1.60 0.94
C ILE A 241 11.29 -2.01 -0.10
N ILE A 242 12.32 -1.20 -0.30
CA ILE A 242 13.36 -1.42 -1.33
C ILE A 242 14.55 -2.25 -0.81
N LEU A 243 14.73 -2.37 0.51
CA LEU A 243 15.87 -3.11 1.08
C LEU A 243 15.76 -4.64 0.91
N PHE A 244 14.55 -5.20 0.79
CA PHE A 244 14.37 -6.65 0.67
C PHE A 244 14.67 -7.24 -0.73
N PRO A 245 14.28 -6.62 -1.85
CA PRO A 245 14.61 -7.18 -3.17
C PRO A 245 16.06 -6.95 -3.63
N PHE A 246 16.81 -6.04 -2.98
CA PHE A 246 18.16 -5.65 -3.42
C PHE A 246 19.28 -5.85 -2.40
N ALA A 247 19.01 -6.43 -1.23
CA ALA A 247 20.07 -6.84 -0.33
C ALA A 247 20.62 -8.22 -0.77
N PRO A 248 21.81 -8.33 -1.40
CA PRO A 248 22.59 -9.55 -1.19
C PRO A 248 22.81 -9.69 0.31
N LEU A 249 22.74 -10.92 0.81
CA LEU A 249 22.96 -11.33 2.20
C LEU A 249 24.37 -10.97 2.72
N HIS A 250 24.72 -9.69 2.78
CA HIS A 250 25.91 -9.17 3.46
C HIS A 250 25.44 -8.16 4.51
N PHE A 251 25.08 -8.72 5.66
CA PHE A 251 24.84 -7.99 6.90
C PHE A 251 26.22 -7.69 7.53
N GLU A 252 26.97 -6.74 6.99
CA GLU A 252 28.18 -6.24 7.65
C GLU A 252 27.80 -5.07 8.56
N GLY A 253 27.85 -5.35 9.87
CA GLY A 253 27.64 -4.36 10.91
C GLY A 253 28.85 -3.47 11.17
N SER A 254 28.56 -2.30 11.72
CA SER A 254 29.46 -1.39 12.44
C SER A 254 30.52 -0.63 11.60
N ILE A 255 30.28 0.68 11.51
CA ILE A 255 31.14 1.73 10.92
C ILE A 255 32.48 1.92 11.68
N TYR A 256 32.78 1.15 12.73
CA TYR A 256 34.09 1.19 13.39
C TYR A 256 35.18 0.32 12.73
N CYS A 257 34.83 -0.55 11.77
CA CYS A 257 35.81 -1.45 11.11
C CYS A 257 36.42 -0.89 9.81
N GLU A 258 35.82 0.16 9.22
CA GLU A 258 36.14 0.62 7.85
C GLU A 258 37.52 1.28 7.70
N ILE A 259 38.16 1.70 8.80
CA ILE A 259 39.51 2.29 8.75
C ILE A 259 40.60 1.20 8.75
N TYR A 260 40.30 -0.02 9.24
CA TYR A 260 41.29 -1.10 9.32
C TYR A 260 41.27 -2.06 8.11
N TYR A 261 40.19 -2.10 7.33
CA TYR A 261 40.03 -3.05 6.21
C TYR A 261 40.28 -2.49 4.80
N LYS A 262 40.62 -1.20 4.66
CA LYS A 262 40.94 -0.59 3.36
C LYS A 262 42.24 -1.11 2.71
N THR A 263 42.92 -2.07 3.31
CA THR A 263 44.19 -2.62 2.80
C THR A 263 44.11 -4.03 2.22
N ASN A 264 42.96 -4.74 2.17
CA ASN A 264 42.93 -6.09 1.58
C ASN A 264 41.54 -6.52 1.05
N MET A 265 41.15 -6.05 -0.14
CA MET A 265 40.07 -6.70 -0.90
C MET A 265 40.67 -7.43 -2.11
N ALA A 266 40.59 -8.75 -2.12
CA ALA A 266 41.12 -9.59 -3.19
C ALA A 266 40.20 -9.50 -4.43
N GLN A 267 40.75 -9.10 -5.58
CA GLN A 267 40.07 -8.91 -6.86
C GLN A 267 40.39 -10.08 -7.80
N LYS A 268 39.45 -10.50 -8.68
CA LYS A 268 39.71 -11.59 -9.65
C LYS A 268 40.19 -11.03 -10.98
N CYS A 269 41.29 -11.55 -11.50
CA CYS A 269 41.85 -11.12 -12.77
C CYS A 269 41.02 -11.62 -13.96
N VAL A 270 40.72 -10.73 -14.90
CA VAL A 270 39.90 -11.03 -16.11
C VAL A 270 40.73 -11.46 -17.32
N HIS A 271 42.06 -11.48 -17.21
CA HIS A 271 42.92 -11.95 -18.29
C HIS A 271 42.74 -13.46 -18.55
N LYS A 272 42.61 -13.82 -19.84
CA LYS A 272 42.34 -15.18 -20.30
C LYS A 272 43.52 -16.10 -19.96
N GLY A 273 43.25 -17.16 -19.19
CA GLY A 273 44.25 -18.11 -18.71
C GLY A 273 44.89 -17.78 -17.35
N CYS A 274 44.63 -16.60 -16.76
CA CYS A 274 45.12 -16.27 -15.42
C CYS A 274 44.14 -16.71 -14.32
N GLY A 275 42.93 -16.16 -14.31
CA GLY A 275 41.84 -16.54 -13.39
C GLY A 275 42.13 -16.38 -11.88
N LYS A 276 43.30 -15.89 -11.50
CA LYS A 276 43.73 -15.71 -10.09
C LYS A 276 42.98 -14.59 -9.39
N VAL A 277 42.79 -14.77 -8.09
CA VAL A 277 42.35 -13.71 -7.19
C VAL A 277 43.59 -13.06 -6.58
N PHE A 278 43.78 -11.76 -6.78
CA PHE A 278 44.95 -10.98 -6.40
C PHE A 278 44.54 -9.82 -5.49
N THR A 279 45.35 -9.50 -4.48
CA THR A 279 45.16 -8.33 -3.61
C THR A 279 46.05 -7.16 -4.01
N ASP A 280 47.16 -7.44 -4.72
CA ASP A 280 48.11 -6.47 -5.22
C ASP A 280 48.10 -6.48 -6.77
N PRO A 281 47.64 -5.40 -7.44
CA PRO A 281 47.62 -5.29 -8.90
C PRO A 281 49.00 -5.41 -9.57
N GLU A 282 50.07 -5.21 -8.80
CA GLU A 282 51.45 -5.25 -9.29
C GLU A 282 52.06 -6.67 -9.32
N GLU A 283 51.35 -7.68 -8.79
CA GLU A 283 51.79 -9.08 -8.84
C GLU A 283 51.87 -9.59 -10.31
N PRO A 284 52.91 -10.37 -10.67
CA PRO A 284 53.05 -10.89 -12.03
C PRO A 284 51.90 -11.83 -12.43
N CYS A 285 51.14 -11.40 -13.43
CA CYS A 285 50.03 -12.10 -14.07
C CYS A 285 50.48 -12.74 -15.38
N SER A 286 50.40 -14.06 -15.50
CA SER A 286 50.64 -14.77 -16.78
C SER A 286 49.32 -15.08 -17.50
N TYR A 287 49.17 -14.67 -18.76
CA TYR A 287 47.94 -14.80 -19.54
C TYR A 287 48.15 -14.88 -21.06
N HIS A 288 47.07 -15.13 -21.81
CA HIS A 288 47.03 -15.10 -23.27
C HIS A 288 46.35 -13.81 -23.77
N PRO A 289 47.03 -12.89 -24.48
CA PRO A 289 46.47 -11.62 -24.95
C PRO A 289 45.64 -11.77 -26.24
N GLY A 290 45.77 -12.88 -26.96
CA GLY A 290 45.05 -13.13 -28.22
C GLY A 290 43.76 -13.94 -28.02
N PRO A 291 42.72 -13.75 -28.84
CA PRO A 291 41.51 -14.58 -28.80
C PRO A 291 41.82 -16.04 -29.19
N PRO A 292 40.94 -17.00 -28.80
CA PRO A 292 41.04 -18.38 -29.27
C PRO A 292 40.80 -18.47 -30.78
N GLU A 293 41.51 -19.38 -31.43
CA GLU A 293 41.44 -19.67 -32.86
C GLU A 293 41.17 -21.16 -33.07
N PHE A 294 40.13 -21.46 -33.86
CA PHE A 294 39.71 -22.82 -34.17
C PHE A 294 39.62 -22.95 -35.70
N HIS A 295 40.54 -23.72 -36.30
CA HIS A 295 40.58 -23.91 -37.74
C HIS A 295 41.04 -25.34 -38.07
N GLU A 296 40.42 -25.97 -39.07
CA GLU A 296 40.80 -27.30 -39.59
C GLU A 296 40.93 -28.41 -38.53
N GLY A 297 40.04 -28.41 -37.52
CA GLY A 297 40.04 -29.42 -36.45
C GLY A 297 41.09 -29.18 -35.36
N GLN A 298 41.95 -28.16 -35.51
CA GLN A 298 42.91 -27.72 -34.52
C GLN A 298 42.39 -26.52 -33.72
N LYS A 299 42.76 -26.48 -32.44
CA LYS A 299 42.36 -25.48 -31.45
C LYS A 299 43.60 -24.87 -30.82
N GLY A 300 43.66 -23.54 -30.69
CA GLY A 300 44.80 -22.85 -30.09
C GLY A 300 44.51 -21.39 -29.80
N TRP A 301 45.46 -20.68 -29.19
CA TRP A 301 45.35 -19.23 -28.99
C TRP A 301 46.01 -18.48 -30.15
N LYS A 302 45.44 -17.35 -30.57
CA LYS A 302 46.06 -16.52 -31.63
C LYS A 302 47.44 -15.99 -31.23
N CYS A 303 47.73 -15.84 -29.93
CA CYS A 303 49.02 -15.34 -29.44
C CYS A 303 50.17 -16.36 -29.52
N CYS A 304 49.88 -17.66 -29.57
CA CYS A 304 50.92 -18.69 -29.45
C CYS A 304 50.65 -19.89 -30.35
N LYS A 305 51.71 -20.60 -30.74
CA LYS A 305 51.65 -21.67 -31.76
C LYS A 305 51.19 -23.07 -31.31
N PRO A 306 51.01 -23.43 -30.03
CA PRO A 306 50.43 -24.73 -29.68
C PRO A 306 49.04 -24.86 -30.31
N ARG A 307 48.85 -25.96 -31.03
CA ARG A 307 47.60 -26.32 -31.70
C ARG A 307 47.29 -27.76 -31.29
N VAL A 308 46.11 -27.97 -30.75
CA VAL A 308 45.67 -29.25 -30.17
C VAL A 308 44.35 -29.66 -30.77
N LEU A 309 44.04 -30.96 -30.74
CA LEU A 309 42.87 -31.50 -31.44
C LEU A 309 41.65 -31.55 -30.51
N SER A 310 41.86 -31.73 -29.20
CA SER A 310 40.78 -31.76 -28.22
C SER A 310 40.59 -30.38 -27.54
N PHE A 311 39.39 -30.15 -27.00
CA PHE A 311 39.11 -28.91 -26.27
C PHE A 311 39.75 -28.90 -24.88
N ASP A 312 39.89 -30.06 -24.25
CA ASP A 312 40.49 -30.18 -22.92
C ASP A 312 42.00 -29.90 -22.98
N GLU A 313 42.70 -30.36 -24.02
CA GLU A 313 44.09 -29.99 -24.26
C GLU A 313 44.25 -28.50 -24.59
N PHE A 314 43.21 -27.86 -25.13
CA PHE A 314 43.26 -26.44 -25.48
C PHE A 314 43.23 -25.57 -24.22
N LEU A 315 42.45 -25.97 -23.21
CA LEU A 315 42.38 -25.29 -21.92
C LEU A 315 43.67 -25.44 -21.10
N THR A 316 44.51 -26.44 -21.40
CA THR A 316 45.78 -26.67 -20.69
C THR A 316 47.00 -26.03 -21.37
N ILE A 317 46.81 -25.31 -22.48
CA ILE A 317 47.91 -24.59 -23.15
C ILE A 317 48.46 -23.50 -22.20
N PRO A 318 49.75 -23.56 -21.81
CA PRO A 318 50.34 -22.65 -20.84
C PRO A 318 50.31 -21.19 -21.35
N PRO A 319 50.07 -20.20 -20.47
CA PRO A 319 50.02 -18.78 -20.83
C PRO A 319 51.26 -18.28 -21.59
N CYS A 320 51.06 -17.48 -22.64
CA CYS A 320 52.11 -17.05 -23.55
C CYS A 320 52.75 -15.68 -23.18
N THR A 321 52.21 -14.94 -22.21
CA THR A 321 52.63 -13.56 -21.86
C THR A 321 52.56 -13.33 -20.35
N THR A 322 53.42 -12.45 -19.82
CA THR A 322 53.39 -11.99 -18.41
C THR A 322 53.20 -10.47 -18.35
N GLY A 323 52.32 -10.01 -17.47
CA GLY A 323 51.98 -8.60 -17.26
C GLY A 323 51.41 -8.38 -15.85
N LYS A 324 50.64 -7.31 -15.64
CA LYS A 324 49.98 -7.02 -14.35
C LYS A 324 48.55 -7.55 -14.33
N HIS A 325 48.01 -7.76 -13.14
CA HIS A 325 46.61 -8.16 -13.03
C HIS A 325 45.68 -6.99 -13.36
N SER A 326 44.70 -7.22 -14.23
CA SER A 326 43.66 -6.26 -14.60
C SER A 326 42.27 -6.78 -14.27
N THR A 327 41.36 -5.85 -13.98
CA THR A 327 39.90 -6.07 -13.86
C THR A 327 39.13 -5.59 -15.10
N VAL A 328 39.82 -5.10 -16.13
CA VAL A 328 39.26 -4.64 -17.40
C VAL A 328 39.68 -5.61 -18.51
N ASP A 329 38.73 -6.12 -19.29
CA ASP A 329 39.00 -7.06 -20.40
C ASP A 329 39.34 -6.26 -21.67
N ASP A 330 40.63 -6.19 -22.00
CA ASP A 330 41.14 -5.43 -23.14
C ASP A 330 41.21 -6.24 -24.45
N THR A 331 40.42 -7.33 -24.61
CA THR A 331 40.48 -8.12 -25.85
C THR A 331 39.81 -7.43 -27.06
N PRO A 332 40.51 -7.25 -28.21
CA PRO A 332 39.91 -6.69 -29.42
C PRO A 332 38.84 -7.61 -30.02
N ALA A 333 37.71 -7.04 -30.44
CA ALA A 333 36.64 -7.76 -31.13
C ALA A 333 37.09 -8.32 -32.48
N PRO A 334 36.62 -9.52 -32.89
CA PRO A 334 36.97 -10.09 -34.19
C PRO A 334 36.39 -9.27 -35.36
N GLU A 335 37.17 -9.11 -36.43
CA GLU A 335 36.75 -8.39 -37.65
C GLU A 335 35.62 -9.12 -38.41
N PRO A 336 34.67 -8.39 -39.02
CA PRO A 336 33.55 -8.97 -39.74
C PRO A 336 33.97 -9.59 -41.08
N ALA A 337 33.48 -10.80 -41.37
CA ALA A 337 33.64 -11.47 -42.65
C ALA A 337 32.80 -10.81 -43.76
N LYS A 338 33.36 -10.69 -44.97
CA LYS A 338 32.74 -10.12 -46.17
C LYS A 338 31.86 -11.13 -46.93
N ASP A 339 30.68 -10.63 -47.34
CA ASP A 339 29.71 -11.03 -48.39
C ASP A 339 29.74 -12.42 -49.04
N ALA A 340 28.58 -13.12 -49.02
CA ALA A 340 27.79 -13.60 -50.19
C ALA A 340 26.47 -14.32 -49.71
N PRO A 341 25.50 -14.72 -50.57
CA PRO A 341 24.26 -13.99 -50.86
C PRO A 341 22.94 -14.68 -50.42
N LYS A 342 21.83 -13.91 -50.50
CA LYS A 342 20.43 -14.26 -50.12
C LYS A 342 19.83 -15.46 -50.86
N VAL A 343 19.11 -16.31 -50.12
CA VAL A 343 18.04 -17.20 -50.61
C VAL A 343 16.88 -17.21 -49.60
N ILE A 344 15.63 -17.10 -50.09
CA ILE A 344 14.36 -17.26 -49.36
C ILE A 344 13.57 -18.43 -50.03
N PRO A 345 12.44 -18.94 -49.48
CA PRO A 345 12.31 -20.05 -48.54
C PRO A 345 11.47 -21.24 -49.11
N ASP A 346 11.53 -22.40 -48.44
CA ASP A 346 10.51 -23.49 -48.32
C ASP A 346 11.27 -24.76 -47.90
N THR A 347 10.84 -25.67 -47.02
CA THR A 347 9.52 -26.18 -46.60
C THR A 347 9.68 -26.94 -45.25
N ALA A 348 8.56 -27.06 -44.51
CA ALA A 348 8.31 -27.86 -43.30
C ALA A 348 8.71 -29.37 -43.42
N PRO A 349 8.76 -30.23 -42.35
CA PRO A 349 7.97 -30.18 -41.12
C PRO A 349 8.65 -30.52 -39.77
N LYS A 350 7.91 -30.13 -38.72
CA LYS A 350 8.15 -30.35 -37.29
C LYS A 350 7.75 -31.76 -36.85
N HIS A 351 8.49 -32.35 -35.93
CA HIS A 351 7.95 -33.03 -34.73
C HIS A 351 8.98 -33.08 -33.59
N THR A 352 8.69 -32.28 -32.55
CA THR A 352 8.90 -32.39 -31.09
C THR A 352 10.09 -33.19 -30.48
N PRO A 353 10.71 -32.59 -29.45
CA PRO A 353 10.50 -33.11 -28.09
C PRO A 353 10.16 -32.05 -27.02
N ILE A 354 9.14 -32.40 -26.22
CA ILE A 354 8.91 -32.21 -24.77
C ILE A 354 9.42 -30.91 -24.11
N ALA A 355 8.47 -30.05 -23.73
CA ALA A 355 8.65 -28.87 -22.90
C ALA A 355 8.55 -29.20 -21.39
N ILE A 356 9.51 -28.71 -20.61
CA ILE A 356 9.36 -28.49 -19.16
C ILE A 356 8.78 -27.08 -19.02
N GLY A 357 7.62 -26.98 -18.37
CA GLY A 357 6.75 -25.81 -18.41
C GLY A 357 7.37 -24.53 -17.85
N ASP A 358 7.18 -23.47 -18.62
CA ASP A 358 7.46 -22.08 -18.28
C ASP A 358 6.65 -21.59 -17.07
N ALA A 359 7.33 -20.75 -16.29
CA ALA A 359 6.73 -19.81 -15.36
C ALA A 359 5.79 -18.83 -16.11
N PRO A 360 4.61 -18.48 -15.57
CA PRO A 360 3.84 -17.38 -16.11
C PRO A 360 4.38 -16.05 -15.60
N THR A 361 4.89 -15.27 -16.55
CA THR A 361 4.97 -13.81 -16.48
C THR A 361 3.55 -13.21 -16.42
N THR A 362 3.45 -12.05 -15.78
CA THR A 362 2.30 -11.10 -15.68
C THR A 362 1.38 -11.25 -14.46
N LEU A 363 1.55 -10.34 -13.50
CA LEU A 363 0.46 -9.89 -12.63
C LEU A 363 0.29 -8.38 -12.82
N SER A 364 -0.71 -8.08 -13.65
CA SER A 364 -1.38 -6.79 -13.75
C SER A 364 -1.99 -6.37 -12.42
N ALA A 365 -2.08 -5.05 -12.25
CA ALA A 365 -2.94 -4.37 -11.31
C ALA A 365 -4.40 -4.87 -11.36
N ALA A 366 -4.95 -5.23 -10.20
CA ALA A 366 -6.37 -5.18 -9.81
C ALA A 366 -6.48 -5.73 -8.37
N GLY A 367 -7.32 -5.23 -7.47
CA GLY A 367 -8.32 -4.20 -7.60
C GLY A 367 -8.88 -3.87 -6.22
N ALA A 368 -9.22 -2.60 -6.04
CA ALA A 368 -10.12 -2.14 -5.02
C ALA A 368 -11.41 -2.98 -5.04
N HIS A 369 -11.97 -3.24 -3.87
CA HIS A 369 -13.31 -3.79 -3.73
C HIS A 369 -14.34 -2.81 -4.32
N THR A 370 -14.66 -2.99 -5.60
CA THR A 370 -15.90 -2.49 -6.17
C THR A 370 -17.03 -3.35 -5.60
N PRO A 371 -18.06 -2.77 -4.96
CA PRO A 371 -19.24 -3.53 -4.58
C PRO A 371 -19.85 -4.17 -5.85
N THR A 372 -20.14 -5.46 -5.77
CA THR A 372 -20.79 -6.22 -6.85
C THR A 372 -22.10 -5.53 -7.22
N PRO A 373 -22.36 -5.24 -8.51
CA PRO A 373 -23.63 -4.67 -8.92
C PRO A 373 -24.75 -5.65 -8.59
N SER A 374 -25.70 -5.20 -7.76
CA SER A 374 -27.02 -5.79 -7.64
C SER A 374 -27.56 -6.06 -9.05
N THR A 375 -28.00 -7.29 -9.29
CA THR A 375 -28.78 -7.66 -10.47
C THR A 375 -29.85 -6.60 -10.74
N SER A 376 -29.91 -6.15 -12.00
CA SER A 376 -30.85 -5.16 -12.48
C SER A 376 -32.29 -5.57 -12.11
N PRO A 377 -33.11 -4.68 -11.53
CA PRO A 377 -34.55 -4.92 -11.43
C PRO A 377 -35.13 -5.10 -12.83
N PRO A 378 -36.18 -5.94 -12.99
CA PRO A 378 -36.82 -6.16 -14.28
C PRO A 378 -37.26 -4.83 -14.91
N PRO A 379 -37.29 -4.74 -16.26
CA PRO A 379 -37.68 -3.52 -16.97
C PRO A 379 -39.05 -3.05 -16.49
N GLN A 380 -39.11 -1.81 -16.00
CA GLN A 380 -40.39 -1.19 -15.61
C GLN A 380 -41.25 -0.99 -16.86
N SER A 381 -42.52 -1.37 -16.77
CA SER A 381 -43.48 -1.26 -17.88
C SER A 381 -43.56 0.18 -18.40
N GLU A 382 -43.50 0.36 -19.71
CA GLU A 382 -43.44 1.69 -20.34
C GLU A 382 -44.76 2.47 -20.32
N SER A 383 -45.87 1.81 -19.98
CA SER A 383 -47.24 2.35 -19.97
C SER A 383 -48.04 1.92 -18.73
N ASP A 384 -49.07 2.71 -18.38
CA ASP A 384 -50.08 2.33 -17.38
C ASP A 384 -51.03 1.29 -17.96
N ASP A 385 -51.50 0.37 -17.12
CA ASP A 385 -52.54 -0.60 -17.49
C ASP A 385 -53.89 0.12 -17.61
N PRO A 386 -54.57 0.08 -18.77
CA PRO A 386 -55.85 0.76 -18.99
C PRO A 386 -57.00 0.18 -18.15
N SER A 387 -56.81 -0.97 -17.49
CA SER A 387 -57.84 -1.61 -16.66
C SER A 387 -57.86 -1.14 -15.19
N LEU A 388 -56.89 -0.31 -14.76
CA LEU A 388 -56.75 0.12 -13.37
C LEU A 388 -57.01 1.63 -13.21
N SER A 389 -57.85 2.00 -12.23
CA SER A 389 -58.15 3.39 -11.90
C SER A 389 -56.96 4.09 -11.23
N ILE A 390 -56.63 5.30 -11.69
CA ILE A 390 -55.56 6.13 -11.09
C ILE A 390 -56.17 6.99 -9.97
N ASP A 391 -55.62 6.87 -8.76
CA ASP A 391 -56.04 7.69 -7.63
C ASP A 391 -55.70 9.17 -7.83
N SER A 392 -56.64 10.05 -7.44
CA SER A 392 -56.44 11.51 -7.46
C SER A 392 -55.24 11.90 -6.60
N GLY A 393 -54.25 12.59 -7.19
CA GLY A 393 -53.00 12.96 -6.52
C GLY A 393 -51.85 11.95 -6.65
N ALA A 394 -52.02 10.86 -7.40
CA ALA A 394 -50.92 9.93 -7.70
C ALA A 394 -49.72 10.67 -8.32
N THR A 395 -48.51 10.42 -7.81
CA THR A 395 -47.29 11.07 -8.32
C THR A 395 -46.65 10.20 -9.39
N CYS A 396 -46.07 10.83 -10.42
CA CYS A 396 -45.38 10.14 -11.50
C CYS A 396 -44.28 9.22 -10.94
N ARG A 397 -44.27 7.96 -11.38
CA ARG A 397 -43.27 6.96 -10.97
C ARG A 397 -41.95 7.07 -11.73
N ARG A 398 -41.86 7.92 -12.77
CA ARG A 398 -40.63 8.13 -13.52
C ARG A 398 -39.65 8.96 -12.69
N ARG A 399 -38.40 8.49 -12.59
CA ARG A 399 -37.37 9.06 -11.72
C ARG A 399 -37.08 10.52 -12.06
N GLY A 400 -37.14 11.42 -11.09
CA GLY A 400 -36.94 12.85 -11.29
C GLY A 400 -38.16 13.61 -11.84
N CYS A 401 -39.30 12.95 -12.04
CA CYS A 401 -40.57 13.61 -12.36
C CYS A 401 -41.43 13.73 -11.10
N SER A 402 -41.84 14.95 -10.74
CA SER A 402 -42.68 15.23 -9.57
C SER A 402 -44.12 15.60 -9.91
N ALA A 403 -44.56 15.32 -11.15
CA ALA A 403 -45.91 15.62 -11.59
C ALA A 403 -46.94 14.78 -10.83
N LYS A 404 -48.04 15.42 -10.42
CA LYS A 404 -49.17 14.79 -9.74
C LYS A 404 -50.35 14.70 -10.69
N TYR A 405 -51.07 13.59 -10.63
CA TYR A 405 -52.25 13.35 -11.43
C TYR A 405 -53.43 14.19 -10.91
N SER A 406 -54.06 14.97 -11.81
CA SER A 406 -55.34 15.64 -11.58
C SER A 406 -56.41 15.06 -12.51
N PRO A 407 -57.60 14.66 -12.02
CA PRO A 407 -58.69 14.14 -12.84
C PRO A 407 -59.27 15.13 -13.86
N SER A 408 -58.94 16.42 -13.74
CA SER A 408 -59.49 17.53 -14.55
C SER A 408 -58.74 17.81 -15.85
N THR A 409 -57.58 17.17 -16.08
CA THR A 409 -56.65 17.55 -17.17
C THR A 409 -56.48 16.39 -18.16
N SER A 410 -56.52 16.70 -19.46
CA SER A 410 -56.28 15.73 -20.53
C SER A 410 -54.84 15.23 -20.47
N ARG A 411 -54.66 13.90 -20.44
CA ARG A 411 -53.37 13.22 -20.24
C ARG A 411 -52.52 13.10 -21.51
N ASP A 412 -53.12 13.28 -22.68
CA ASP A 412 -52.52 12.88 -23.96
C ASP A 412 -51.51 13.91 -24.50
N ASP A 413 -51.45 15.11 -23.92
CA ASP A 413 -50.54 16.19 -24.31
C ASP A 413 -49.49 16.55 -23.23
N GLU A 414 -49.43 15.81 -22.11
CA GLU A 414 -48.54 16.13 -20.98
C GLU A 414 -47.12 15.56 -21.15
N LYS A 415 -46.13 16.45 -21.24
CA LYS A 415 -44.72 16.06 -21.40
C LYS A 415 -44.06 15.72 -20.07
N CYS A 416 -43.58 14.50 -19.96
CA CYS A 416 -42.86 13.99 -18.80
C CYS A 416 -41.34 14.04 -19.02
N VAL A 417 -40.69 14.95 -18.29
CA VAL A 417 -39.23 15.05 -18.21
C VAL A 417 -38.71 14.23 -17.02
N HIS A 418 -37.84 13.25 -17.28
CA HIS A 418 -37.36 12.30 -16.28
C HIS A 418 -35.93 11.81 -16.56
N HIS A 419 -35.31 11.14 -15.59
CA HIS A 419 -34.03 10.44 -15.73
C HIS A 419 -34.26 8.96 -16.01
N PRO A 420 -33.86 8.40 -17.18
CA PRO A 420 -33.84 6.96 -17.43
C PRO A 420 -32.67 6.26 -16.71
N GLY A 421 -31.70 7.02 -16.22
CA GLY A 421 -30.52 6.50 -15.52
C GLY A 421 -30.77 6.16 -14.05
N GLN A 422 -29.79 5.50 -13.44
CA GLN A 422 -29.77 5.22 -12.00
C GLN A 422 -29.03 6.32 -11.24
N PRO A 423 -29.39 6.59 -9.97
CA PRO A 423 -28.60 7.49 -9.13
C PRO A 423 -27.20 6.90 -8.90
N ILE A 424 -26.17 7.74 -9.01
CA ILE A 424 -24.76 7.40 -8.80
C ILE A 424 -24.27 8.25 -7.63
N PHE A 425 -23.64 7.60 -6.64
CA PHE A 425 -23.02 8.26 -5.48
C PHE A 425 -21.59 7.72 -5.29
N HIS A 426 -20.58 8.52 -5.65
CA HIS A 426 -19.17 8.16 -5.47
C HIS A 426 -18.34 9.40 -5.11
N GLU A 427 -17.43 9.24 -4.13
CA GLU A 427 -16.33 10.19 -3.83
C GLU A 427 -16.78 11.66 -3.73
N GLY A 428 -17.80 11.94 -2.93
CA GLY A 428 -18.32 13.29 -2.73
C GLY A 428 -19.19 13.82 -3.87
N SER A 429 -19.38 13.08 -4.96
CA SER A 429 -20.24 13.46 -6.09
C SER A 429 -21.52 12.61 -6.18
N LYS A 430 -22.65 13.28 -6.40
CA LYS A 430 -23.99 12.69 -6.55
C LYS A 430 -24.57 13.10 -7.90
N GLY A 431 -25.18 12.18 -8.64
CA GLY A 431 -25.78 12.49 -9.95
C GLY A 431 -26.55 11.31 -10.54
N TRP A 432 -27.02 11.46 -11.78
CA TRP A 432 -27.71 10.40 -12.50
C TRP A 432 -26.80 9.80 -13.58
N SER A 433 -26.88 8.49 -13.80
CA SER A 433 -26.09 7.81 -14.83
C SER A 433 -26.43 8.27 -16.26
N CYS A 434 -27.60 8.88 -16.48
CA CYS A 434 -28.01 9.36 -17.81
C CYS A 434 -27.43 10.72 -18.20
N CYS A 435 -26.93 11.52 -17.26
CA CYS A 435 -26.52 12.89 -17.55
C CYS A 435 -25.23 13.24 -16.81
N LYS A 436 -24.49 14.24 -17.31
CA LYS A 436 -23.15 14.59 -16.79
C LYS A 436 -23.17 15.46 -15.53
N ARG A 437 -24.31 16.07 -15.18
CA ARG A 437 -24.42 16.94 -13.99
C ARG A 437 -24.15 16.14 -12.72
N ARG A 438 -23.28 16.65 -11.87
CA ARG A 438 -22.92 16.12 -10.55
C ARG A 438 -23.02 17.25 -9.53
N VAL A 439 -23.42 16.92 -8.31
CA VAL A 439 -23.55 17.85 -7.19
C VAL A 439 -22.97 17.21 -5.94
N LEU A 440 -22.50 18.03 -5.01
CA LEU A 440 -21.88 17.53 -3.79
C LEU A 440 -22.95 17.21 -2.73
N GLU A 441 -23.98 18.05 -2.64
CA GLU A 441 -25.05 17.94 -1.64
C GLU A 441 -26.24 17.10 -2.13
N PHE A 442 -26.86 16.36 -1.20
CA PHE A 442 -27.99 15.48 -1.53
C PHE A 442 -29.25 16.27 -1.94
N ASP A 443 -29.50 17.41 -1.29
CA ASP A 443 -30.65 18.25 -1.59
C ASP A 443 -30.57 18.89 -2.98
N GLU A 444 -29.35 19.17 -3.45
CA GLU A 444 -29.12 19.61 -4.83
C GLU A 444 -29.31 18.47 -5.83
N PHE A 445 -29.00 17.22 -5.42
CA PHE A 445 -29.18 16.05 -6.27
C PHE A 445 -30.66 15.81 -6.56
N MET A 446 -31.53 15.98 -5.57
CA MET A 446 -32.98 15.90 -5.72
C MET A 446 -33.56 16.98 -6.65
N LYS A 447 -32.84 18.10 -6.84
CA LYS A 447 -33.23 19.22 -7.72
C LYS A 447 -32.76 19.06 -9.18
N ILE A 448 -32.05 17.99 -9.52
CA ILE A 448 -31.58 17.77 -10.90
C ILE A 448 -32.77 17.43 -11.81
N VAL A 449 -33.14 18.35 -12.70
CA VAL A 449 -34.20 18.18 -13.70
C VAL A 449 -33.88 17.01 -14.64
N GLY A 450 -34.92 16.24 -15.01
CA GLY A 450 -34.82 15.07 -15.89
C GLY A 450 -34.08 15.32 -17.21
N CYS A 451 -33.32 14.33 -17.68
CA CYS A 451 -32.50 14.41 -18.90
C CYS A 451 -33.23 13.95 -20.18
N LYS A 452 -34.44 13.34 -20.08
CA LYS A 452 -35.19 12.79 -21.22
C LYS A 452 -36.68 13.10 -21.12
N GLU A 453 -37.29 13.43 -22.25
CA GLU A 453 -38.71 13.76 -22.38
C GLU A 453 -39.50 12.58 -22.97
N LYS A 454 -40.71 12.33 -22.47
CA LYS A 454 -41.71 11.41 -23.05
C LYS A 454 -43.08 12.08 -23.02
N MET A 455 -43.96 11.69 -23.93
CA MET A 455 -45.31 12.27 -24.11
C MET A 455 -46.33 11.90 -23.02
N ARG A 456 -45.98 11.07 -22.02
CA ARG A 456 -46.92 10.69 -20.95
C ARG A 456 -46.23 10.32 -19.63
N HIS A 457 -46.85 10.75 -18.53
CA HIS A 457 -46.52 10.32 -17.16
C HIS A 457 -46.95 8.86 -16.90
N LEU A 458 -46.26 8.19 -15.97
CA LEU A 458 -46.54 6.81 -15.55
C LEU A 458 -46.97 6.80 -14.07
N PHE A 459 -48.13 6.22 -13.73
CA PHE A 459 -48.69 6.26 -12.38
C PHE A 459 -48.92 4.87 -11.74
N ILE A 460 -49.28 3.84 -12.52
CA ILE A 460 -49.72 2.52 -12.01
C ILE A 460 -48.74 1.40 -12.39
N GLY A 461 -48.30 1.31 -13.65
CA GLY A 461 -47.54 0.16 -14.18
C GLY A 461 -48.30 -1.17 -14.18
N LYS A 462 -47.76 -2.25 -14.78
CA LYS A 462 -48.43 -3.58 -14.83
C LYS A 462 -48.49 -4.21 -13.43
N GLY A 463 -49.69 -4.66 -13.00
CA GLY A 463 -49.95 -5.25 -11.68
C GLY A 463 -49.08 -6.47 -11.36
N LYS A 464 -48.61 -6.59 -10.10
CA LYS A 464 -47.73 -7.67 -9.63
C LYS A 464 -48.56 -8.89 -9.17
N LYS A 465 -48.25 -10.08 -9.71
CA LYS A 465 -48.86 -11.37 -9.34
C LYS A 465 -48.54 -11.78 -7.89
N THR A 466 -49.50 -12.46 -7.27
CA THR A 466 -49.49 -13.00 -5.91
C THR A 466 -48.75 -14.35 -5.86
N GLU A 467 -47.42 -14.35 -5.95
CA GLU A 467 -46.59 -15.56 -5.72
C GLU A 467 -45.51 -15.26 -4.68
N GLU A 468 -45.23 -16.22 -3.80
CA GLU A 468 -44.17 -16.14 -2.77
C GLU A 468 -42.81 -15.90 -3.43
N GLU A 469 -42.10 -14.84 -2.99
CA GLU A 469 -40.85 -14.42 -3.61
C GLU A 469 -39.69 -15.29 -3.07
N LYS A 470 -39.17 -16.19 -3.90
CA LYS A 470 -38.02 -17.03 -3.55
C LYS A 470 -36.76 -16.17 -3.41
N VAL A 471 -35.99 -16.39 -2.35
CA VAL A 471 -34.68 -15.75 -2.16
C VAL A 471 -33.60 -16.69 -2.70
N ASP A 472 -32.93 -16.29 -3.78
CA ASP A 472 -31.95 -17.15 -4.46
C ASP A 472 -30.52 -17.08 -3.89
N SER A 473 -30.17 -16.01 -3.17
CA SER A 473 -28.85 -15.89 -2.54
C SER A 473 -28.93 -15.12 -1.24
N LEU A 474 -28.15 -15.57 -0.26
CA LEU A 474 -28.07 -14.95 1.07
C LEU A 474 -26.63 -14.60 1.38
N ARG A 475 -26.39 -13.37 1.85
CA ARG A 475 -25.10 -13.04 2.46
C ARG A 475 -24.86 -13.98 3.63
N THR A 476 -23.72 -14.65 3.58
CA THR A 476 -23.25 -15.56 4.62
C THR A 476 -21.85 -15.16 5.00
N ASP A 477 -21.61 -14.87 6.27
CA ASP A 477 -20.27 -14.63 6.81
C ASP A 477 -19.93 -15.78 7.75
N PHE A 478 -18.67 -16.24 7.80
CA PHE A 478 -18.27 -17.25 8.77
C PHE A 478 -16.86 -16.98 9.31
N TYR A 479 -16.62 -17.47 10.51
CA TYR A 479 -15.30 -17.57 11.11
C TYR A 479 -15.17 -18.90 11.83
N GLN A 480 -13.96 -19.28 12.24
CA GLN A 480 -13.73 -20.57 12.87
C GLN A 480 -12.73 -20.47 14.03
N THR A 481 -12.88 -21.39 14.97
CA THR A 481 -11.89 -21.71 16.00
C THR A 481 -11.23 -23.05 15.68
N ALA A 482 -10.36 -23.53 16.56
CA ALA A 482 -9.79 -24.87 16.45
C ALA A 482 -10.87 -25.97 16.47
N THR A 483 -11.99 -25.75 17.16
CA THR A 483 -13.01 -26.80 17.43
C THR A 483 -14.36 -26.55 16.76
N SER A 484 -14.64 -25.33 16.28
CA SER A 484 -15.97 -24.98 15.78
C SER A 484 -15.90 -24.00 14.61
N VAL A 485 -16.91 -24.03 13.75
CA VAL A 485 -17.17 -23.06 12.68
C VAL A 485 -18.45 -22.30 13.03
N MET A 486 -18.39 -20.97 13.04
CA MET A 486 -19.50 -20.10 13.36
C MET A 486 -19.91 -19.34 12.10
N ALA A 487 -21.10 -19.62 11.58
CA ALA A 487 -21.61 -19.03 10.34
C ALA A 487 -22.88 -18.22 10.59
N THR A 488 -22.97 -17.03 10.01
CA THR A 488 -24.10 -16.12 10.14
C THR A 488 -24.79 -15.94 8.79
N LEU A 489 -26.08 -16.25 8.74
CA LEU A 489 -26.98 -16.09 7.60
C LEU A 489 -27.82 -14.82 7.78
N TYR A 490 -27.64 -13.83 6.91
CA TYR A 490 -28.32 -12.53 7.04
C TYR A 490 -29.68 -12.51 6.36
N LEU A 491 -30.69 -13.13 7.00
CA LEU A 491 -32.09 -13.08 6.58
C LEU A 491 -32.94 -12.41 7.68
N LYS A 492 -33.64 -11.32 7.32
CA LYS A 492 -34.51 -10.59 8.25
C LYS A 492 -35.87 -11.28 8.36
N LYS A 493 -36.51 -11.15 9.54
CA LYS A 493 -37.91 -11.59 9.77
C LYS A 493 -38.16 -13.07 9.50
N ILE A 494 -37.20 -13.94 9.81
CA ILE A 494 -37.37 -15.39 9.77
C ILE A 494 -38.47 -15.77 10.78
N ASP A 495 -39.47 -16.52 10.32
CA ASP A 495 -40.50 -17.06 11.20
C ASP A 495 -39.93 -18.27 11.97
N LYS A 496 -39.76 -18.09 13.29
CA LYS A 496 -39.20 -19.10 14.18
C LYS A 496 -40.07 -20.35 14.30
N GLY A 497 -41.39 -20.23 14.12
CA GLY A 497 -42.31 -21.35 14.28
C GLY A 497 -42.32 -22.30 13.09
N THR A 498 -41.94 -21.81 11.91
CA THR A 498 -42.03 -22.54 10.64
C THR A 498 -40.68 -22.80 9.98
N ALA A 499 -39.61 -22.18 10.46
CA ALA A 499 -38.24 -22.47 10.03
C ALA A 499 -37.80 -23.89 10.40
N LYS A 500 -37.22 -24.59 9.42
CA LYS A 500 -36.63 -25.92 9.59
C LYS A 500 -35.16 -25.88 9.22
N VAL A 501 -34.31 -26.30 10.15
CA VAL A 501 -32.87 -26.48 9.96
C VAL A 501 -32.56 -27.92 10.33
N ASN A 502 -32.14 -28.72 9.36
CA ASN A 502 -31.85 -30.13 9.53
C ASN A 502 -30.38 -30.42 9.22
N PHE A 503 -29.65 -30.98 10.18
CA PHE A 503 -28.28 -31.44 9.99
C PHE A 503 -28.33 -32.84 9.36
N ALA A 504 -28.62 -32.88 8.05
CA ALA A 504 -28.94 -34.11 7.33
C ALA A 504 -27.79 -35.14 7.31
N SER A 505 -26.53 -34.68 7.34
CA SER A 505 -25.36 -35.56 7.47
C SER A 505 -24.18 -34.79 8.08
N PRO A 506 -23.06 -35.45 8.42
CA PRO A 506 -21.87 -34.77 8.89
C PRO A 506 -21.32 -33.73 7.90
N THR A 507 -21.73 -33.72 6.64
CA THR A 507 -21.25 -32.77 5.63
C THR A 507 -22.36 -31.95 4.97
N THR A 508 -23.62 -32.09 5.41
CA THR A 508 -24.75 -31.40 4.76
C THR A 508 -25.75 -30.82 5.77
N ILE A 509 -26.22 -29.60 5.48
CA ILE A 509 -27.28 -28.91 6.25
C ILE A 509 -28.39 -28.51 5.30
N GLU A 510 -29.63 -28.88 5.61
CA GLU A 510 -30.82 -28.47 4.88
C GLU A 510 -31.49 -27.30 5.59
N LEU A 511 -31.69 -26.21 4.86
CA LEU A 511 -32.28 -24.98 5.36
C LEU A 511 -33.61 -24.72 4.65
N ASP A 512 -34.67 -24.51 5.42
CA ASP A 512 -35.98 -24.06 4.95
C ASP A 512 -36.46 -22.93 5.86
N LEU A 513 -36.23 -21.69 5.41
CA LEU A 513 -36.40 -20.46 6.19
C LEU A 513 -37.48 -19.58 5.54
N PRO A 514 -38.76 -19.76 5.94
CA PRO A 514 -39.83 -18.82 5.60
C PRO A 514 -39.70 -17.53 6.40
N THR A 515 -40.14 -16.43 5.81
CA THR A 515 -40.10 -15.08 6.40
C THR A 515 -41.49 -14.48 6.46
N SER A 516 -41.70 -13.56 7.40
CA SER A 516 -43.01 -12.90 7.58
C SER A 516 -43.37 -11.94 6.43
N ASP A 517 -42.44 -11.60 5.53
CA ASP A 517 -42.65 -10.76 4.35
C ASP A 517 -42.93 -11.56 3.06
N LYS A 518 -43.42 -12.81 3.21
CA LYS A 518 -43.77 -13.73 2.11
C LYS A 518 -42.58 -14.12 1.22
N LYS A 519 -41.38 -14.13 1.80
CA LYS A 519 -40.18 -14.68 1.16
C LYS A 519 -39.80 -16.02 1.77
N ARG A 520 -39.18 -16.89 0.99
CA ARG A 520 -38.71 -18.19 1.47
C ARG A 520 -37.33 -18.47 0.92
N PHE A 521 -36.41 -18.84 1.81
CA PHE A 521 -35.08 -19.30 1.47
C PHE A 521 -35.01 -20.81 1.72
N LYS A 522 -34.77 -21.58 0.67
CA LYS A 522 -34.64 -23.04 0.75
C LYS A 522 -33.39 -23.47 0.00
N GLU A 523 -32.41 -23.98 0.73
CA GLU A 523 -31.12 -24.39 0.18
C GLU A 523 -30.49 -25.50 1.03
N THR A 524 -29.71 -26.37 0.40
CA THR A 524 -28.90 -27.39 1.07
C THR A 524 -27.44 -26.97 0.99
N PHE A 525 -26.80 -26.77 2.15
CA PHE A 525 -25.39 -26.42 2.24
C PHE A 525 -24.55 -27.69 2.26
N ASN A 526 -23.68 -27.83 1.26
CA ASN A 526 -22.61 -28.84 1.24
C ASN A 526 -21.39 -28.27 1.95
N LEU A 527 -21.13 -28.69 3.17
CA LEU A 527 -20.06 -28.16 4.01
C LEU A 527 -18.67 -28.58 3.52
N TYR A 528 -17.66 -27.76 3.82
CA TYR A 528 -16.27 -28.07 3.44
C TYR A 528 -15.71 -29.30 4.18
N GLY A 529 -16.01 -29.44 5.48
CA GLY A 529 -15.53 -30.55 6.30
C GLY A 529 -16.64 -31.21 7.14
N PRO A 530 -16.34 -32.33 7.81
CA PRO A 530 -17.31 -33.04 8.63
C PRO A 530 -17.57 -32.33 9.97
N ILE A 531 -18.83 -32.30 10.39
CA ILE A 531 -19.31 -31.74 11.66
C ILE A 531 -19.84 -32.84 12.58
N ASP A 532 -19.76 -32.59 13.88
CA ASP A 532 -20.44 -33.35 14.92
C ASP A 532 -21.88 -32.84 15.02
N ILE A 533 -22.84 -33.66 14.58
CA ILE A 533 -24.26 -33.30 14.48
C ILE A 533 -24.85 -33.01 15.87
N GLU A 534 -24.45 -33.77 16.90
CA GLU A 534 -25.02 -33.65 18.25
C GLU A 534 -24.54 -32.38 18.95
N LYS A 535 -23.32 -31.91 18.63
CA LYS A 535 -22.74 -30.69 19.18
C LYS A 535 -23.02 -29.44 18.35
N SER A 536 -23.60 -29.59 17.16
CA SER A 536 -23.93 -28.48 16.28
C SER A 536 -25.30 -27.91 16.59
N SER A 537 -25.45 -26.60 16.53
CA SER A 537 -26.69 -25.90 16.90
C SER A 537 -26.93 -24.67 16.04
N PHE A 538 -28.16 -24.14 16.07
CA PHE A 538 -28.54 -22.93 15.37
C PHE A 538 -29.36 -22.01 16.27
N GLN A 539 -29.30 -20.70 16.02
CA GLN A 539 -30.06 -19.69 16.72
C GLN A 539 -30.63 -18.66 15.76
N ILE A 540 -31.96 -18.55 15.73
CA ILE A 540 -32.66 -17.55 14.92
C ILE A 540 -32.81 -16.25 15.71
N MET A 541 -32.29 -15.15 15.17
CA MET A 541 -32.42 -13.79 15.66
C MET A 541 -33.36 -12.98 14.75
N GLY A 542 -33.72 -11.75 15.14
CA GLY A 542 -34.67 -10.93 14.36
C GLY A 542 -34.14 -10.50 12.97
N THR A 543 -32.83 -10.35 12.83
CA THR A 543 -32.18 -9.84 11.62
C THR A 543 -31.27 -10.84 10.92
N LYS A 544 -31.04 -12.01 11.53
CA LYS A 544 -30.07 -13.02 11.08
C LYS A 544 -30.31 -14.37 11.76
N MET A 545 -29.68 -15.42 11.26
CA MET A 545 -29.58 -16.72 11.92
C MET A 545 -28.10 -17.10 12.08
N ASP A 546 -27.71 -17.52 13.27
CA ASP A 546 -26.35 -17.99 13.55
C ASP A 546 -26.34 -19.53 13.60
N LEU A 547 -25.34 -20.14 12.99
CA LEU A 547 -25.03 -21.56 13.02
C LEU A 547 -23.72 -21.76 13.81
N ASN A 548 -23.73 -22.67 14.77
CA ASN A 548 -22.55 -23.11 15.49
C ASN A 548 -22.29 -24.58 15.15
N LEU A 549 -21.28 -24.82 14.32
CA LEU A 549 -20.96 -26.14 13.78
C LEU A 549 -19.72 -26.68 14.50
N ALA A 550 -19.86 -27.76 15.25
CA ALA A 550 -18.73 -28.41 15.92
C ALA A 550 -17.95 -29.25 14.91
N LYS A 551 -16.62 -29.06 14.80
CA LYS A 551 -15.79 -29.82 13.86
C LYS A 551 -15.60 -31.26 14.37
N ALA A 552 -15.80 -32.25 13.50
CA ALA A 552 -15.59 -33.65 13.87
C ALA A 552 -14.10 -34.03 13.89
N ASP A 553 -13.30 -33.46 12.99
CA ASP A 553 -11.91 -33.84 12.72
C ASP A 553 -10.88 -32.72 13.02
N GLY A 554 -11.34 -31.54 13.43
CA GLY A 554 -10.49 -30.37 13.68
C GLY A 554 -9.93 -29.71 12.42
N THR A 555 -10.37 -30.10 11.23
CA THR A 555 -9.88 -29.56 9.96
C THR A 555 -10.13 -28.04 9.86
N SER A 556 -9.19 -27.31 9.25
CA SER A 556 -9.34 -25.87 8.97
C SER A 556 -10.17 -25.68 7.69
N TRP A 557 -11.21 -24.85 7.76
CA TRP A 557 -12.14 -24.62 6.65
C TRP A 557 -11.78 -23.33 5.91
N PRO A 558 -11.21 -23.38 4.70
CA PRO A 558 -10.92 -22.18 3.89
C PRO A 558 -12.20 -21.55 3.32
N VAL A 559 -13.27 -22.32 3.18
CA VAL A 559 -14.59 -21.88 2.73
C VAL A 559 -15.68 -22.58 3.56
N LEU A 560 -16.87 -21.99 3.63
CA LEU A 560 -18.00 -22.60 4.35
C LEU A 560 -18.60 -23.76 3.55
N ARG A 561 -18.87 -23.52 2.26
CA ARG A 561 -19.40 -24.53 1.35
C ARG A 561 -18.29 -25.09 0.49
N LYS A 562 -18.33 -26.39 0.21
CA LYS A 562 -17.34 -27.05 -0.67
C LYS A 562 -17.30 -26.44 -2.07
N ASP A 563 -18.43 -25.93 -2.55
CA ASP A 563 -18.60 -25.36 -3.88
C ASP A 563 -18.23 -23.86 -3.97
N ASP A 564 -17.87 -23.24 -2.84
CA ASP A 564 -17.44 -21.83 -2.82
C ASP A 564 -16.03 -21.66 -3.39
N LYS A 565 -15.80 -20.57 -4.14
CA LYS A 565 -14.47 -20.23 -4.65
C LYS A 565 -13.52 -19.97 -3.48
N HIS A 566 -12.36 -20.62 -3.50
CA HIS A 566 -11.29 -20.33 -2.54
C HIS A 566 -10.83 -18.89 -2.74
N THR A 567 -11.18 -18.04 -1.78
CA THR A 567 -10.56 -16.74 -1.60
C THR A 567 -9.40 -16.98 -0.65
N GLY A 568 -8.17 -16.66 -1.04
CA GLY A 568 -6.94 -17.07 -0.36
C GLY A 568 -6.70 -16.51 1.05
N GLU A 569 -7.75 -16.09 1.77
CA GLU A 569 -7.68 -15.52 3.12
C GLU A 569 -8.33 -16.47 4.13
N ILE A 570 -7.50 -17.15 4.93
CA ILE A 570 -7.94 -17.93 6.07
C ILE A 570 -7.80 -17.06 7.32
N ILE A 571 -8.90 -16.43 7.76
CA ILE A 571 -8.94 -15.69 9.04
C ILE A 571 -9.14 -16.71 10.16
N GLN A 572 -8.04 -17.22 10.75
CA GLN A 572 -8.08 -17.95 12.02
C GLN A 572 -7.89 -16.95 13.17
N ILE A 573 -8.97 -16.54 13.84
CA ILE A 573 -8.90 -15.75 15.08
C ILE A 573 -9.72 -16.46 16.16
N GLY A 574 -9.04 -16.93 17.22
CA GLY A 574 -9.70 -17.32 18.47
C GLY A 574 -8.90 -18.30 19.32
N ARG A 575 -7.94 -17.83 20.12
CA ARG A 575 -7.55 -18.53 21.37
C ARG A 575 -8.61 -18.20 22.43
N ALA A 576 -9.44 -19.17 22.77
CA ALA A 576 -10.30 -19.08 23.95
C ALA A 576 -9.41 -19.04 25.21
N LYS A 577 -9.46 -17.95 25.97
CA LYS A 577 -8.97 -17.93 27.35
C LYS A 577 -9.85 -18.90 28.16
N LYS A 578 -9.24 -19.92 28.77
CA LYS A 578 -9.91 -20.74 29.79
C LYS A 578 -10.24 -19.86 31.01
N ALA A 579 -11.41 -20.13 31.58
CA ALA A 579 -11.97 -19.52 32.79
C ALA A 579 -11.08 -19.75 34.02
#